data_AF-A0A832S2Y7-F1
#
_entry.id   AF-A0A832S2Y7-F1
#
_cell.length_a   1.000
_cell.length_b   1.000
_cell.length_c   1.000
_cell.angle_alpha   90.00
_cell.angle_beta   90.00
_cell.angle_gamma   90.00
#
_symmetry.space_group_name_H-M   'P 1'
#
loop_
_entity.id
_entity.type
_entity.pdbx_description
1 polymer ?
#
loop_
_entity_poly.entity_id
_entity_poly.type
_entity_poly.pdbx_seq_one_letter_code
_entity_poly.pdbx_strand_id
1 'polypeptide(L)'
;MATGPRYFVPFRRRHEGKTDYYKRMALLSSGMPRMVVRKTNRQIIVQLIVPGVGGDHTLVSAYSTELAGYGYEGSGANTPAAYLTGMLFGVRALNAGYSEAILDIGLARAKPGARVFAALRGAVDAGLNVPYGESILPAEERLRGAHIAEHDPDRAGNLVENVEAVALAIKKELV
;
A
#
# COMPACT_ATOMS: atom_id res chain seq x y z
N MET A 1 -4.17 33.40 1.36
CA MET A 1 -3.07 34.33 0.97
C MET A 1 -2.54 34.98 2.24
N ALA A 2 -1.24 35.32 2.27
CA ALA A 2 -0.65 35.98 3.43
C ALA A 2 -1.23 37.39 3.58
N THR A 3 -1.68 37.74 4.78
CA THR A 3 -2.39 39.00 5.05
C THR A 3 -1.50 40.08 5.69
N GLY A 4 -0.31 39.74 6.17
CA GLY A 4 0.63 40.69 6.76
C GLY A 4 1.82 40.04 7.46
N PRO A 5 2.68 40.83 8.13
CA PRO A 5 3.94 40.34 8.72
C PRO A 5 3.77 39.31 9.84
N ARG A 6 2.61 39.32 10.53
CA ARG A 6 2.28 38.35 11.59
C ARG A 6 1.56 37.10 11.08
N TYR A 7 1.29 37.00 9.78
CA TYR A 7 0.59 35.86 9.22
C TYR A 7 1.48 34.62 9.26
N PHE A 8 1.07 33.61 10.04
CA PHE A 8 1.77 32.34 10.08
C PHE A 8 1.43 31.51 8.84
N VAL A 9 2.41 31.34 7.96
CA VAL A 9 2.26 30.48 6.77
C VAL A 9 2.48 29.02 7.20
N PRO A 10 1.49 28.12 7.01
CA PRO A 10 1.68 26.71 7.29
C PRO A 10 2.79 26.11 6.43
N PHE A 11 3.43 25.03 6.91
CA PHE A 11 4.42 24.30 6.12
C PHE A 11 3.86 23.91 4.74
N ARG A 12 4.70 23.97 3.70
CA ARG A 12 4.30 23.73 2.30
C ARG A 12 3.41 22.49 2.11
N ARG A 13 3.81 21.32 2.64
CA ARG A 13 3.01 20.07 2.50
C ARG A 13 1.70 20.07 3.30
N ARG A 14 1.60 20.90 4.35
CA ARG A 14 0.34 21.11 5.10
C ARG A 14 -0.61 21.99 4.30
N HIS A 15 -0.07 23.04 3.67
CA HIS A 15 -0.79 23.94 2.78
C HIS A 15 -1.30 23.19 1.53
N GLU A 16 -0.47 22.33 0.93
CA GLU A 16 -0.85 21.47 -0.20
C GLU A 16 -1.82 20.33 0.17
N GLY A 17 -2.12 20.13 1.46
CA GLY A 17 -3.00 19.06 1.90
C GLY A 17 -2.46 17.66 1.59
N LYS A 18 -1.13 17.45 1.66
CA LYS A 18 -0.48 16.17 1.34
C LYS A 18 0.06 15.41 2.56
N THR A 19 0.20 16.08 3.70
CA THR A 19 0.83 15.49 4.88
C THR A 19 0.18 15.99 6.16
N ASP A 20 -0.17 15.02 7.00
CA ASP A 20 -0.53 15.22 8.39
C ASP A 20 0.75 15.10 9.23
N TYR A 21 1.24 16.22 9.74
CA TYR A 21 2.51 16.26 10.47
C TYR A 21 2.41 15.62 11.87
N TYR A 22 1.23 15.61 12.48
CA TYR A 22 1.03 14.96 13.78
C TYR A 22 1.09 13.44 13.64
N LYS A 23 0.38 12.88 12.65
CA LYS A 23 0.47 11.45 12.33
C LYS A 23 1.87 11.05 11.91
N ARG A 24 2.51 11.87 11.07
CA ARG A 24 3.89 11.61 10.63
C ARG A 24 4.84 11.54 11.82
N MET A 25 4.74 12.46 12.78
CA MET A 25 5.60 12.44 13.96
C MET A 25 5.42 11.15 14.78
N ALA A 26 4.18 10.71 15.00
CA ALA A 26 3.88 9.47 15.71
C ALA A 26 4.38 8.20 14.97
N LEU A 27 4.43 8.22 13.63
CA LEU A 27 5.02 7.14 12.85
C LEU A 27 6.55 7.12 12.99
N LEU A 28 7.19 8.29 12.94
CA LEU A 28 8.64 8.43 13.04
C LEU A 28 9.18 8.02 14.42
N SER A 29 8.41 8.21 15.49
CA SER A 29 8.82 7.78 16.83
C SER A 29 8.97 6.27 16.98
N SER A 30 8.46 5.46 16.04
CA SER A 30 8.65 4.01 16.06
C SER A 30 10.09 3.57 15.72
N GLY A 31 10.87 4.42 15.03
CA GLY A 31 12.20 4.06 14.51
C GLY A 31 12.18 3.08 13.34
N MET A 32 11.03 2.49 12.99
CA MET A 32 10.89 1.54 11.88
C MET A 32 10.77 2.25 10.52
N PRO A 33 11.21 1.62 9.42
CA PRO A 33 10.88 2.07 8.07
C PRO A 33 9.36 2.15 7.86
N ARG A 34 8.89 3.17 7.14
CA ARG A 34 7.46 3.35 6.86
C ARG A 34 7.06 2.62 5.59
N MET A 35 6.11 1.70 5.69
CA MET A 35 5.36 1.16 4.57
C MET A 35 4.30 2.17 4.14
N VAL A 36 4.65 3.03 3.19
CA VAL A 36 3.79 4.07 2.67
C VAL A 36 2.87 3.50 1.58
N VAL A 37 1.58 3.44 1.86
CA VAL A 37 0.56 3.00 0.89
C VAL A 37 -0.22 4.20 0.37
N ARG A 38 -0.23 4.40 -0.94
CA ARG A 38 -0.99 5.45 -1.61
C ARG A 38 -1.86 4.85 -2.70
N LYS A 39 -3.07 5.40 -2.84
CA LYS A 39 -3.99 5.07 -3.92
C LYS A 39 -4.15 6.27 -4.83
N THR A 40 -4.23 6.00 -6.12
CA THR A 40 -4.71 6.95 -7.13
C THR A 40 -6.04 6.43 -7.69
N ASN A 41 -6.61 7.11 -8.67
CA ASN A 41 -7.81 6.63 -9.34
C ASN A 41 -7.55 5.37 -10.19
N ARG A 42 -6.30 5.10 -10.57
CA ARG A 42 -5.93 4.04 -11.51
C ARG A 42 -4.90 3.04 -10.98
N GLN A 43 -4.23 3.35 -9.88
CA GLN A 43 -3.07 2.59 -9.40
C GLN A 43 -2.99 2.56 -7.88
N ILE A 44 -2.33 1.53 -7.37
CA ILE A 44 -1.87 1.41 -5.99
C ILE A 44 -0.35 1.51 -5.98
N ILE A 45 0.18 2.27 -5.03
CA ILE A 45 1.61 2.52 -4.85
C ILE A 45 1.97 2.13 -3.42
N VAL A 46 3.00 1.30 -3.27
CA VAL A 46 3.52 0.87 -1.97
C VAL A 46 5.03 1.14 -1.95
N GLN A 47 5.52 1.79 -0.90
CA GLN A 47 6.91 2.20 -0.79
C GLN A 47 7.44 1.97 0.63
N LEU A 48 8.72 1.63 0.75
CA LEU A 48 9.45 1.53 2.01
C LEU A 48 10.29 2.80 2.15
N ILE A 49 9.98 3.62 3.14
CA ILE A 49 10.57 4.96 3.27
C ILE A 49 11.20 5.14 4.64
N VAL A 50 12.46 5.60 4.66
CA VAL A 50 13.19 5.98 5.87
C VAL A 50 13.45 7.48 5.90
N PRO A 51 13.45 8.12 7.08
CA PRO A 51 13.87 9.51 7.21
C PRO A 51 15.38 9.63 6.97
N GLY A 52 15.80 10.68 6.27
CA GLY A 52 17.21 11.00 6.03
C GLY A 52 17.50 12.48 6.21
N VAL A 53 18.79 12.84 6.19
CA VAL A 53 19.24 14.23 6.23
C VAL A 53 18.91 14.88 4.89
N GLY A 54 18.09 15.93 4.91
CA GLY A 54 17.65 16.64 3.70
C GLY A 54 16.37 16.07 3.03
N GLY A 55 15.84 14.95 3.50
CA GLY A 55 14.60 14.38 2.98
C GLY A 55 14.41 12.91 3.32
N ASP A 56 13.23 12.38 3.00
CA ASP A 56 12.98 10.94 3.09
C ASP A 56 13.67 10.20 1.93
N HIS A 57 14.18 9.00 2.19
CA HIS A 57 14.72 8.09 1.17
C HIS A 57 13.78 6.90 0.96
N THR A 58 13.50 6.59 -0.30
CA THR A 58 12.75 5.39 -0.69
C THR A 58 13.74 4.25 -0.93
N LEU A 59 13.59 3.18 -0.17
CA LEU A 59 14.45 1.99 -0.24
C LEU A 59 13.90 0.97 -1.23
N VAL A 60 12.58 0.76 -1.19
CA VAL A 60 11.86 -0.21 -2.03
C VAL A 60 10.56 0.41 -2.50
N SER A 61 10.12 0.04 -3.70
CA SER A 61 8.83 0.44 -4.25
C SER A 61 8.18 -0.69 -5.06
N ALA A 62 6.86 -0.74 -5.01
CA ALA A 62 6.04 -1.54 -5.91
C ALA A 62 4.83 -0.74 -6.39
N TYR A 63 4.51 -0.89 -7.67
CA TYR A 63 3.40 -0.23 -8.33
C TYR A 63 2.46 -1.29 -8.92
N SER A 64 1.16 -1.07 -8.80
CA SER A 64 0.16 -2.00 -9.33
C SER A 64 0.22 -2.18 -10.86
N THR A 65 0.89 -1.28 -11.58
CA THR A 65 1.15 -1.41 -13.03
C THR A 65 2.11 -2.53 -13.36
N GLU A 66 3.00 -2.88 -12.42
CA GLU A 66 3.98 -3.95 -12.62
C GLU A 66 3.32 -5.32 -12.59
N LEU A 67 2.11 -5.43 -11.99
CA LEU A 67 1.37 -6.69 -11.90
C LEU A 67 1.03 -7.29 -13.27
N ALA A 68 0.92 -6.47 -14.32
CA ALA A 68 0.72 -6.95 -15.68
C ALA A 68 1.88 -7.87 -16.14
N GLY A 69 3.11 -7.62 -15.67
CA GLY A 69 4.26 -8.49 -15.94
C GLY A 69 4.17 -9.87 -15.27
N TYR A 70 3.34 -10.01 -14.24
CA TYR A 70 3.04 -11.28 -13.57
C TYR A 70 1.78 -11.97 -14.12
N GLY A 71 1.17 -11.41 -15.16
CA GLY A 71 -0.06 -11.94 -15.77
C GLY A 71 -1.35 -11.47 -15.10
N TYR A 72 -1.33 -10.37 -14.31
CA TYR A 72 -2.56 -9.81 -13.75
C TYR A 72 -3.37 -9.05 -14.81
N GLU A 73 -4.61 -9.46 -15.01
CA GLU A 73 -5.51 -8.90 -16.05
C GLU A 73 -6.56 -7.92 -15.49
N GLY A 74 -6.68 -7.84 -14.16
CA GLY A 74 -7.66 -6.98 -13.51
C GLY A 74 -7.30 -5.49 -13.48
N SER A 75 -8.20 -4.68 -12.94
CA SER A 75 -7.95 -3.24 -12.75
C SER A 75 -6.82 -2.98 -11.75
N GLY A 76 -5.89 -2.09 -12.07
CA GLY A 76 -4.77 -1.71 -11.19
C GLY A 76 -5.16 -0.91 -9.94
N ALA A 77 -6.43 -0.53 -9.77
CA ALA A 77 -6.87 0.31 -8.65
C ALA A 77 -7.82 -0.40 -7.67
N ASN A 78 -8.14 -1.69 -7.87
CA ASN A 78 -9.14 -2.41 -7.09
C ASN A 78 -8.54 -3.05 -5.81
N THR A 79 -9.36 -3.82 -5.08
CA THR A 79 -8.91 -4.49 -3.84
C THR A 79 -7.88 -5.61 -4.12
N PRO A 80 -8.07 -6.49 -5.13
CA PRO A 80 -7.05 -7.48 -5.50
C PRO A 80 -5.71 -6.87 -5.93
N ALA A 81 -5.72 -5.83 -6.76
CA ALA A 81 -4.49 -5.14 -7.15
C ALA A 81 -3.76 -4.55 -5.94
N ALA A 82 -4.50 -4.00 -4.97
CA ALA A 82 -3.88 -3.50 -3.75
C ALA A 82 -3.21 -4.63 -2.95
N TYR A 83 -3.88 -5.78 -2.80
CA TYR A 83 -3.35 -6.98 -2.16
C TYR A 83 -2.07 -7.47 -2.84
N LEU A 84 -2.12 -7.71 -4.15
CA LEU A 84 -0.98 -8.19 -4.93
C LEU A 84 0.19 -7.20 -4.95
N THR A 85 -0.09 -5.88 -5.04
CA THR A 85 0.97 -4.85 -4.96
C THR A 85 1.65 -4.86 -3.58
N GLY A 86 0.88 -5.09 -2.51
CA GLY A 86 1.40 -5.26 -1.17
C GLY A 86 2.29 -6.50 -1.04
N MET A 87 1.89 -7.61 -1.65
CA MET A 87 2.69 -8.84 -1.67
C MET A 87 3.99 -8.67 -2.44
N LEU A 88 3.94 -8.08 -3.64
CA LEU A 88 5.12 -7.75 -4.45
C LEU A 88 6.08 -6.83 -3.67
N PHE A 89 5.53 -5.84 -2.99
CA PHE A 89 6.31 -4.97 -2.12
C PHE A 89 6.97 -5.74 -0.97
N GLY A 90 6.25 -6.63 -0.29
CA GLY A 90 6.76 -7.43 0.81
C GLY A 90 7.93 -8.31 0.38
N VAL A 91 7.79 -9.03 -0.74
CA VAL A 91 8.88 -9.85 -1.32
C VAL A 91 10.11 -9.01 -1.63
N ARG A 92 9.94 -7.87 -2.29
CA ARG A 92 11.05 -6.95 -2.60
C ARG A 92 11.72 -6.38 -1.35
N ALA A 93 10.94 -6.07 -0.31
CA ALA A 93 11.45 -5.58 0.96
C ALA A 93 12.32 -6.64 1.65
N LEU A 94 11.85 -7.88 1.69
CA LEU A 94 12.59 -9.01 2.26
C LEU A 94 13.88 -9.29 1.48
N ASN A 95 13.82 -9.34 0.15
CA ASN A 95 15.00 -9.52 -0.70
C ASN A 95 16.02 -8.38 -0.55
N ALA A 96 15.57 -7.17 -0.21
CA ALA A 96 16.43 -6.03 0.09
C ALA A 96 16.95 -6.00 1.55
N GLY A 97 16.62 -7.01 2.36
CA GLY A 97 17.09 -7.16 3.74
C GLY A 97 16.24 -6.44 4.79
N TYR A 98 15.02 -6.03 4.46
CA TYR A 98 14.11 -5.36 5.40
C TYR A 98 12.97 -6.30 5.81
N SER A 99 12.95 -6.68 7.10
CA SER A 99 11.96 -7.60 7.67
C SER A 99 10.81 -6.90 8.39
N GLU A 100 10.92 -5.62 8.71
CA GLU A 100 9.95 -4.89 9.53
C GLU A 100 9.57 -3.54 8.91
N ALA A 101 8.31 -3.13 9.09
CA ALA A 101 7.85 -1.80 8.72
C ALA A 101 6.65 -1.35 9.56
N ILE A 102 6.37 -0.05 9.55
CA ILE A 102 5.14 0.54 10.11
C ILE A 102 4.25 1.10 8.99
N LEU A 103 2.96 0.78 9.01
CA LEU A 103 2.02 1.22 7.98
C LEU A 103 1.78 2.74 8.03
N ASP A 104 1.98 3.42 6.91
CA ASP A 104 1.66 4.83 6.68
C ASP A 104 0.61 4.95 5.56
N ILE A 105 -0.66 5.14 5.95
CA ILE A 105 -1.77 5.38 5.00
C ILE A 105 -1.95 6.86 4.62
N GLY A 106 -1.10 7.74 5.16
CA GLY A 106 -1.14 9.18 4.93
C GLY A 106 -2.47 9.81 5.34
N LEU A 107 -3.14 10.44 4.38
CA LEU A 107 -4.42 11.10 4.59
C LEU A 107 -5.63 10.20 4.32
N ALA A 108 -5.42 8.93 3.98
CA ALA A 108 -6.52 8.00 3.84
C ALA A 108 -7.24 7.78 5.18
N ARG A 109 -8.56 7.58 5.14
CA ARG A 109 -9.34 7.22 6.32
C ARG A 109 -9.15 5.73 6.62
N ALA A 110 -8.83 5.40 7.86
CA ALA A 110 -8.78 4.03 8.35
C ALA A 110 -10.21 3.45 8.46
N LYS A 111 -10.71 2.90 7.36
CA LYS A 111 -11.98 2.15 7.33
C LYS A 111 -11.68 0.65 7.19
N PRO A 112 -12.39 -0.23 7.92
CA PRO A 112 -12.30 -1.67 7.72
C PRO A 112 -12.49 -2.06 6.25
N GLY A 113 -11.68 -2.98 5.74
CA GLY A 113 -11.78 -3.46 4.36
C GLY A 113 -11.31 -2.46 3.28
N ALA A 114 -10.71 -1.33 3.65
CA ALA A 114 -10.16 -0.38 2.68
C ALA A 114 -8.95 -0.96 1.93
N ARG A 115 -8.74 -0.50 0.69
CA ARG A 115 -7.64 -0.97 -0.19
C ARG A 115 -6.25 -0.80 0.43
N VAL A 116 -6.05 0.20 1.28
CA VAL A 116 -4.76 0.38 2.00
C VAL A 116 -4.46 -0.80 2.94
N PHE A 117 -5.49 -1.41 3.53
CA PHE A 117 -5.38 -2.59 4.38
C PHE A 117 -5.31 -3.89 3.58
N ALA A 118 -5.81 -3.91 2.34
CA ALA A 118 -5.53 -5.00 1.41
C ALA A 118 -4.04 -5.06 1.07
N ALA A 119 -3.41 -3.91 0.80
CA ALA A 119 -1.96 -3.84 0.58
C ALA A 119 -1.17 -4.24 1.83
N LEU A 120 -1.60 -3.81 3.02
CA LEU A 120 -1.04 -4.29 4.29
C LEU A 120 -1.11 -5.83 4.38
N ARG A 121 -2.28 -6.42 4.14
CA ARG A 121 -2.45 -7.87 4.18
C ARG A 121 -1.54 -8.58 3.19
N GLY A 122 -1.40 -8.05 1.98
CA GLY A 122 -0.47 -8.59 0.98
C GLY A 122 0.99 -8.61 1.46
N ALA A 123 1.46 -7.53 2.08
CA ALA A 123 2.83 -7.47 2.60
C ALA A 123 3.05 -8.43 3.77
N VAL A 124 2.06 -8.57 4.67
CA VAL A 124 2.10 -9.53 5.77
C VAL A 124 2.11 -10.97 5.26
N ASP A 125 1.27 -11.29 4.27
CA ASP A 125 1.21 -12.63 3.66
C ASP A 125 2.48 -12.99 2.87
N ALA A 126 3.30 -12.00 2.51
CA ALA A 126 4.63 -12.17 1.95
C ALA A 126 5.71 -12.42 3.01
N GLY A 127 5.41 -12.19 4.30
CA GLY A 127 6.32 -12.38 5.42
C GLY A 127 6.89 -11.09 6.03
N LEU A 128 6.50 -9.90 5.56
CA LEU A 128 6.94 -8.64 6.16
C LEU A 128 6.23 -8.41 7.50
N ASN A 129 6.98 -8.22 8.58
CA ASN A 129 6.43 -7.94 9.90
C ASN A 129 5.96 -6.47 9.97
N VAL A 130 4.64 -6.27 9.98
CA VAL A 130 4.02 -4.95 10.13
C VAL A 130 2.97 -5.05 11.24
N PRO A 131 2.96 -4.16 12.25
CA PRO A 131 1.93 -4.19 13.27
C PRO A 131 0.53 -3.88 12.70
N TYR A 132 -0.45 -4.74 12.97
CA TYR A 132 -1.85 -4.54 12.57
C TYR A 132 -2.84 -5.19 13.55
N GLY A 133 -4.10 -4.76 13.48
CA GLY A 133 -5.22 -5.44 14.13
C GLY A 133 -6.08 -6.17 13.09
N GLU A 134 -6.44 -7.42 13.34
CA GLU A 134 -7.13 -8.27 12.34
C GLU A 134 -8.47 -7.69 11.87
N SER A 135 -9.21 -7.02 12.75
CA SER A 135 -10.53 -6.47 12.46
C SER A 135 -10.56 -5.37 11.38
N ILE A 136 -9.41 -4.77 11.05
CA ILE A 136 -9.33 -3.75 10.00
C ILE A 136 -9.17 -4.36 8.60
N LEU A 137 -8.73 -5.62 8.53
CA LEU A 137 -8.38 -6.27 7.28
C LEU A 137 -9.64 -6.59 6.45
N PRO A 138 -9.56 -6.54 5.11
CA PRO A 138 -10.59 -7.08 4.26
C PRO A 138 -10.67 -8.61 4.40
N ALA A 139 -11.87 -9.18 4.26
CA ALA A 139 -12.07 -10.63 4.17
C ALA A 139 -11.34 -11.23 2.95
N GLU A 140 -10.94 -12.50 3.01
CA GLU A 140 -10.17 -13.17 1.95
C GLU A 140 -10.88 -13.16 0.61
N GLU A 141 -12.18 -13.40 0.59
CA GLU A 141 -13.01 -13.42 -0.61
C GLU A 141 -12.95 -12.05 -1.31
N ARG A 142 -12.92 -10.97 -0.52
CA ARG A 142 -12.78 -9.61 -1.02
C ARG A 142 -11.38 -9.33 -1.58
N LEU A 143 -10.33 -9.91 -0.99
CA LEU A 143 -8.95 -9.81 -1.48
C LEU A 143 -8.80 -10.51 -2.84
N ARG A 144 -9.41 -11.68 -3.00
CA ARG A 144 -9.40 -12.44 -4.27
C ARG A 144 -10.29 -11.82 -5.36
N GLY A 145 -11.23 -10.97 -4.97
CA GLY A 145 -12.09 -10.24 -5.91
C GLY A 145 -13.46 -10.88 -6.13
N ALA A 146 -13.89 -11.81 -5.25
CA ALA A 146 -15.21 -12.45 -5.34
C ALA A 146 -16.35 -11.42 -5.44
N HIS A 147 -16.32 -10.37 -4.61
CA HIS A 147 -17.28 -9.27 -4.68
C HIS A 147 -17.35 -8.53 -6.04
N ILE A 148 -16.30 -8.60 -6.86
CA ILE A 148 -16.30 -8.03 -8.22
C ILE A 148 -16.94 -9.03 -9.18
N ALA A 149 -16.58 -10.32 -9.05
CA ALA A 149 -17.18 -11.39 -9.83
C ALA A 149 -18.69 -11.54 -9.59
N GLU A 150 -19.14 -11.36 -8.35
CA GLU A 150 -20.57 -11.35 -8.01
C GLU A 150 -21.29 -10.13 -8.58
N HIS A 151 -20.62 -8.97 -8.65
CA HIS A 151 -21.23 -7.73 -9.11
C HIS A 151 -21.31 -7.63 -10.63
N ASP A 152 -20.27 -8.09 -11.33
CA ASP A 152 -20.13 -8.02 -12.79
C ASP A 152 -19.36 -9.26 -13.30
N PRO A 153 -20.07 -10.39 -13.47
CA PRO A 153 -19.45 -11.66 -13.87
C PRO A 153 -18.76 -11.57 -15.24
N ASP A 154 -19.38 -10.87 -16.20
CA ASP A 154 -18.90 -10.75 -17.58
C ASP A 154 -17.54 -10.05 -17.63
N ARG A 155 -17.37 -9.01 -16.80
CA ARG A 155 -16.11 -8.27 -16.72
C ARG A 155 -15.07 -8.94 -15.82
N ALA A 156 -15.52 -9.70 -14.82
CA ALA A 156 -14.62 -10.37 -13.89
C ALA A 156 -13.93 -11.57 -14.53
N GLY A 157 -14.61 -12.31 -15.42
CA GLY A 157 -14.04 -13.50 -16.05
C GLY A 157 -13.46 -14.46 -15.00
N ASN A 158 -12.17 -14.76 -15.11
CA ASN A 158 -11.39 -15.62 -14.20
C ASN A 158 -10.57 -14.83 -13.15
N LEU A 159 -11.06 -13.66 -12.71
CA LEU A 159 -10.30 -12.76 -11.82
C LEU A 159 -9.83 -13.45 -10.54
N VAL A 160 -10.66 -14.29 -9.93
CA VAL A 160 -10.34 -14.95 -8.65
C VAL A 160 -9.16 -15.90 -8.84
N GLU A 161 -9.19 -16.74 -9.87
CA GLU A 161 -8.11 -17.65 -10.21
C GLU A 161 -6.84 -16.90 -10.66
N ASN A 162 -7.01 -15.81 -11.42
CA ASN A 162 -5.91 -14.96 -11.86
C ASN A 162 -5.15 -14.33 -10.68
N VAL A 163 -5.87 -13.87 -9.65
CA VAL A 163 -5.27 -13.29 -8.44
C VAL A 163 -4.44 -14.33 -7.68
N GLU A 164 -4.94 -15.56 -7.55
CA GLU A 164 -4.19 -16.65 -6.92
C GLU A 164 -2.92 -17.02 -7.70
N ALA A 165 -3.03 -17.14 -9.02
CA ALA A 165 -1.90 -17.43 -9.89
C ALA A 165 -0.81 -16.34 -9.80
N VAL A 166 -1.20 -15.07 -9.82
CA VAL A 166 -0.28 -13.93 -9.69
C VAL A 166 0.36 -13.90 -8.30
N ALA A 167 -0.41 -14.16 -7.23
CA ALA A 167 0.14 -14.23 -5.87
C ALA A 167 1.21 -15.33 -5.75
N LEU A 168 0.96 -16.50 -6.33
CA LEU A 168 1.95 -17.58 -6.39
C LEU A 168 3.18 -17.21 -7.23
N ALA A 169 2.99 -16.52 -8.36
CA ALA A 169 4.09 -16.05 -9.20
C ALA A 169 5.00 -15.06 -8.44
N ILE A 170 4.41 -14.11 -7.72
CA ILE A 170 5.14 -13.14 -6.89
C ILE A 170 5.91 -13.85 -5.77
N LYS A 171 5.29 -14.82 -5.07
CA LYS A 171 5.96 -15.55 -3.99
C LYS A 171 7.20 -16.33 -4.44
N LYS A 172 7.27 -16.74 -5.70
CA LYS A 172 8.46 -17.42 -6.26
C LYS A 172 9.69 -16.51 -6.41
N GLU A 173 9.52 -15.19 -6.37
CA GLU A 173 10.64 -14.25 -6.41
C GLU A 173 11.33 -14.06 -5.06
N LEU A 174 10.75 -14.60 -3.98
CA LEU A 174 11.39 -14.57 -2.68
C LEU A 174 12.60 -15.53 -2.71
N VAL A 175 13.80 -14.98 -2.51
CA VAL A 175 15.09 -15.70 -2.53
C VAL A 175 15.64 -15.86 -1.13
#